data_AF-A0A842LHV3-F1
#
_entry.id   AF-A0A842LHV3-F1
#
_cell.length_a   1.000
_cell.length_b   1.000
_cell.length_c   1.000
_cell.angle_alpha   90.00
_cell.angle_beta   90.00
_cell.angle_gamma   90.00
#
_symmetry.space_group_name_H-M   'P 1'
#
loop_
_entity.id
_entity.type
_entity.pdbx_description
1 polymer ?
#
loop_
_entity_poly.entity_id
_entity_poly.type
_entity_poly.pdbx_seq_one_letter_code
_entity_poly.pdbx_strand_id
1 'polypeptide(L)' 'MLESLMLSHLAEGLEPWPILEEKTGLPQEALKAELLQLKAEGFPVRIEEEGAGLEPGTPAPQILLPLLRGRLGRPYR' A
#
# COMPACT_ATOMS: atom_id res chain seq x y z
N MET A 1 3.04 8.43 -11.07
CA MET A 1 3.56 7.04 -11.20
C MET A 1 4.46 6.64 -10.02
N LEU A 2 4.42 7.34 -8.88
CA LEU A 2 5.07 6.91 -7.64
C LEU A 2 4.07 6.21 -6.71
N GLU A 3 2.76 6.49 -6.83
CA GLU A 3 1.72 5.91 -5.97
C GLU A 3 1.67 4.36 -6.02
N SER A 4 2.05 3.76 -7.15
CA SER A 4 1.98 2.31 -7.34
C SER A 4 3.10 1.53 -6.64
N LEU A 5 4.23 2.16 -6.31
CA LEU A 5 5.37 1.48 -5.65
C LEU A 5 5.11 1.31 -4.16
N MET A 6 4.62 2.35 -3.49
CA MET A 6 4.30 2.36 -2.06
C MET A 6 3.31 1.23 -1.69
N LEU A 7 2.22 1.10 -2.45
CA LEU A 7 1.22 0.04 -2.26
C LEU A 7 1.79 -1.38 -2.46
N SER A 8 2.84 -1.53 -3.27
CA SER A 8 3.47 -2.83 -3.54
C SER A 8 4.32 -3.33 -2.36
N HIS A 9 4.72 -2.43 -1.46
CA HIS A 9 5.53 -2.75 -0.28
C HIS A 9 4.71 -2.96 0.99
N LEU A 10 3.44 -2.54 0.99
CA LEU A 10 2.54 -2.74 2.13
C LEU A 10 1.99 -4.18 2.14
N ALA A 11 2.07 -4.80 3.30
CA ALA A 11 1.40 -6.07 3.57
C ALA A 11 -0.03 -5.85 4.10
N GLU A 12 -0.84 -6.91 4.07
CA GLU A 12 -2.10 -6.95 4.81
C GLU A 12 -1.80 -6.99 6.32
N GLY A 13 -2.43 -6.10 7.09
CA GLY A 13 -2.16 -5.95 8.52
C GLY A 13 -1.19 -4.82 8.84
N LEU A 14 -0.68 -4.81 10.08
CA LEU A 14 0.20 -3.75 10.57
C LEU A 14 1.67 -4.17 10.45
N GLU A 15 2.47 -3.42 9.69
CA GLU A 15 3.92 -3.58 9.67
C GLU A 15 4.61 -2.44 10.42
N PRO A 16 5.58 -2.74 11.30
CA PRO A 16 6.36 -1.73 12.02
C PRO A 16 7.09 -0.76 11.10
N TRP A 17 7.19 0.50 11.51
CA TRP A 17 7.91 1.54 10.76
C TRP A 17 9.33 1.16 10.34
N PRO A 18 10.20 0.58 11.21
CA PRO A 18 11.56 0.23 10.82
C PRO A 18 11.63 -0.78 9.66
N ILE A 19 10.65 -1.69 9.60
CA ILE A 19 10.56 -2.69 8.51
C ILE A 19 10.14 -1.99 7.20
N LEU A 20 9.20 -1.05 7.28
CA LEU A 20 8.77 -0.28 6.12
C LEU A 20 9.87 0.62 5.57
N GLU A 21 10.66 1.25 6.44
CA GLU A 21 11.83 2.03 6.05
C GLU A 21 12.88 1.17 5.34
N GLU A 22 13.16 -0.04 5.84
CA GLU A 22 14.10 -0.96 5.20
C GLU A 22 13.61 -1.42 3.81
N LYS A 23 12.32 -1.72 3.67
CA LYS A 23 11.74 -2.19 2.40
C LYS A 23 11.68 -1.11 1.33
N THR A 24 11.44 0.13 1.73
CA THR A 24 11.18 1.25 0.80
C THR A 24 12.41 2.14 0.61
N GLY A 25 13.37 2.10 1.54
CA GLY A 25 14.50 3.03 1.59
C GLY A 25 14.09 4.47 1.90
N LEU A 26 12.86 4.71 2.35
CA LEU A 26 12.31 6.02 2.65
C LEU A 26 12.26 6.25 4.17
N PRO A 27 12.50 7.49 4.65
CA PRO A 27 12.33 7.82 6.05
C PRO A 27 10.84 7.80 6.44
N GLN A 28 10.56 7.52 7.71
CA GLN A 28 9.21 7.41 8.28
C GLN A 28 8.31 8.62 7.95
N GLU A 29 8.86 9.84 7.94
CA GLU A 29 8.10 11.05 7.64
C GLU A 29 7.60 11.09 6.19
N ALA A 30 8.45 10.69 5.23
CA ALA A 30 8.07 10.56 3.83
C ALA A 30 7.04 9.44 3.64
N LEU A 31 7.24 8.31 4.33
CA LEU A 31 6.28 7.21 4.31
C LEU A 31 4.91 7.62 4.85
N LYS A 32 4.85 8.36 5.95
CA LYS A 32 3.60 8.87 6.51
C LYS A 32 2.90 9.84 5.56
N ALA A 33 3.65 10.74 4.91
CA ALA A 33 3.08 11.68 3.95
C ALA A 33 2.43 10.94 2.76
N GLU A 34 3.13 9.96 2.19
CA GLU A 34 2.60 9.14 1.09
C GLU A 34 1.40 8.29 1.53
N LEU A 35 1.44 7.66 2.70
CA LEU A 35 0.30 6.89 3.23
C LEU A 35 -0.92 7.77 3.50
N LEU A 36 -0.73 8.97 4.03
CA LEU A 36 -1.83 9.91 4.25
C LEU A 36 -2.45 10.35 2.91
N GLN A 37 -1.64 10.56 1.88
CA GLN A 37 -2.13 10.86 0.55
C GLN A 37 -2.93 9.67 -0.02
N LEU A 38 -2.39 8.44 0.05
CA LEU A 38 -3.10 7.23 -0.37
C LEU A 38 -4.43 7.06 0.38
N LYS A 39 -4.45 7.32 1.69
CA LYS A 39 -5.68 7.31 2.48
C LYS A 39 -6.69 8.34 1.99
N ALA A 40 -6.23 9.56 1.67
CA ALA A 40 -7.07 10.62 1.14
C ALA A 40 -7.63 10.31 -0.27
N GLU A 41 -6.88 9.55 -1.06
CA GLU A 41 -7.29 9.02 -2.37
C GLU A 41 -8.27 7.83 -2.25
N GLY A 42 -8.55 7.36 -1.04
CA GLY A 42 -9.49 6.28 -0.76
C GLY A 42 -8.88 4.89 -0.76
N PHE A 43 -7.55 4.78 -0.76
CA PHE A 43 -6.89 3.49 -0.58
C PHE A 43 -7.06 2.98 0.86
N PRO A 44 -7.28 1.68 1.04
CA PRO A 44 -7.53 1.05 2.34
C PRO A 44 -6.21 0.83 3.11
N VAL A 45 -5.57 1.93 3.49
CA VAL A 45 -4.33 1.96 4.28
C VAL A 45 -4.63 2.28 5.74
N ARG A 46 -4.03 1.49 6.64
CA ARG A 46 -4.03 1.68 8.08
C ARG A 46 -2.71 2.32 8.49
N ILE A 47 -2.78 3.38 9.27
CA ILE A 47 -1.62 4.12 9.78
C ILE A 47 -1.80 4.22 11.29
N GLU A 48 -0.84 3.71 12.06
CA GLU A 48 -0.81 3.74 13.52
C GLU A 48 0.52 4.31 14.03
N GLU A 49 0.62 4.50 15.34
CA GLU A 49 1.86 4.96 15.97
C GLU A 49 3.00 3.96 15.77
N GLU A 50 2.70 2.66 15.86
CA GLU A 50 3.68 1.57 15.79
C GLU A 50 4.04 1.19 14.35
N GLY A 51 3.18 1.49 13.36
CA GLY A 51 3.40 1.04 11.99
C GLY A 51 2.30 1.42 11.00
N ALA A 52 2.35 0.81 9.82
CA ALA A 52 1.33 0.96 8.80
C ALA A 52 1.16 -0.29 7.93
N GLY A 53 0.08 -0.36 7.18
CA GLY A 53 -0.16 -1.43 6.22
C GLY A 53 -1.56 -1.33 5.62
N LEU A 54 -2.08 -2.43 5.07
CA LEU A 54 -3.41 -2.45 4.47
C LEU A 54 -4.48 -2.88 5.49
N GLU A 55 -5.69 -2.35 5.35
CA GLU A 55 -6.82 -2.77 6.18
C GLU A 55 -7.10 -4.28 6.01
N PRO A 56 -7.35 -5.02 7.12
CA PRO A 56 -7.63 -6.45 7.06
C PRO A 56 -8.87 -6.73 6.22
N GLY A 57 -8.80 -7.73 5.33
CA GLY A 57 -9.86 -8.02 4.35
C GLY A 57 -9.75 -7.20 3.06
N THR A 58 -8.78 -6.28 2.96
CA THR A 58 -8.37 -5.72 1.68
C THR A 58 -7.38 -6.69 1.03
N PRO A 59 -7.68 -7.23 -0.16
CA PRO A 59 -6.69 -8.01 -0.87
C PRO A 59 -5.55 -7.07 -1.29
N ALA A 60 -4.32 -7.41 -0.91
CA ALA A 60 -3.17 -6.58 -1.27
C ALA A 60 -3.12 -6.36 -2.79
N PRO A 61 -2.84 -5.13 -3.28
CA PRO A 61 -2.78 -4.85 -4.72
C PRO A 61 -1.83 -5.79 -5.48
N GLN A 62 -0.73 -6.27 -4.87
CA GLN A 62 0.13 -7.30 -5.48
C GLN A 62 -0.56 -8.65 -5.73
N ILE A 63 -1.62 -8.98 -5.00
CA ILE A 63 -2.44 -10.19 -5.19
C ILE A 63 -3.56 -9.91 -6.20
N LEU A 64 -4.16 -8.73 -6.18
CA LEU A 64 -5.23 -8.34 -7.10
C LEU A 64 -4.73 -8.02 -8.51
N LEU A 65 -3.59 -7.33 -8.67
CA LEU A 65 -3.09 -6.90 -9.99
C LEU A 65 -2.85 -8.07 -10.97
N PRO A 66 -2.31 -9.23 -10.55
CA PRO A 66 -2.26 -10.43 -11.39
C PRO A 66 -3.63 -11.05 -11.66
N LEU A 67 -4.55 -11.04 -10.68
CA LEU A 67 -5.89 -11.64 -10.81
C LEU A 67 -6.85 -10.80 -11.67
N LEU A 68 -6.70 -9.47 -11.67
CA LEU A 68 -7.44 -8.54 -12.52
C LEU A 68 -6.95 -8.57 -13.99
N ARG A 69 -5.79 -9.18 -14.25
CA ARG A 69 -5.25 -9.35 -15.62
C ARG A 69 -5.90 -10.49 -16.42
N GLY A 70 -6.81 -11.29 -15.84
CA GLY A 70 -7.65 -12.25 -16.59
C GLY A 70 -9.13 -11.92 -16.44
N ARG A 71 -9.83 -11.42 -17.47
CA ARG A 71 -10.20 -12.22 -18.65
C ARG A 71 -10.11 -11.47 -20.00
N LEU A 72 -9.84 -10.16 -20.03
CA LEU A 72 -9.88 -9.36 -21.28
C LEU A 72 -8.90 -8.16 -21.35
N GLY A 73 -7.91 -8.04 -20.46
CA GLY A 73 -6.83 -7.05 -20.61
C GLY A 73 -7.24 -5.56 -20.68
N ARG A 74 -8.38 -5.18 -20.09
CA ARG A 74 -8.81 -3.77 -20.01
C ARG A 74 -9.05 -3.36 -18.55
N PRO A 75 -8.64 -2.14 -18.14
CA PRO A 75 -8.99 -1.59 -16.85
C PRO A 75 -10.50 -1.34 -16.78
N TYR A 76 -11.13 -1.71 -15.65
CA TYR A 76 -12.50 -1.29 -15.34
C TYR A 76 -12.49 0.23 -15.13
N ARG A 77 -13.39 0.93 -15.84
CA ARG A 77 -13.64 2.38 -15.68
C ARG A 77 -14.59 2.64 -14.52
#